data_AF-A0A5C6FKR0-F1
#
_entry.id   AF-A0A5C6FKR0-F1
#
_cell.length_a   1.000
_cell.length_b   1.000
_cell.length_c   1.000
_cell.angle_alpha   90.00
_cell.angle_beta   90.00
_cell.angle_gamma   90.00
#
_symmetry.space_group_name_H-M   'P 1'
#
loop_
_entity.id
_entity.type
_entity.pdbx_description
1 polymer ?
#
loop_
_entity_poly.entity_id
_entity_poly.type
_entity_poly.pdbx_seq_one_letter_code
_entity_poly.pdbx_strand_id
1 'polypeptide(L)'
;MWPTFDGLRTLKGPEADLVRGAVGTMLDHLIAEYRDDDAPWSYGLDWFDMWEADQRIWLLEQVTRGLLTRRRELPPAAIWEATVDAIFCETIDLIEIEIADPTLTTAKLSWRQSVVEVFERQHGRPPEIDIDSRDLSKWRSVVARISESILATPSYQKAEAFRDADINRLKRFLAERALPEDFLDRIPPIRSVAETQASIDMIQKLVFVD
;
A
#
# COMPACT_ATOMS: atom_id res chain seq x y z
N MET A 1 -0.37 1.09 -14.71
CA MET A 1 0.80 0.20 -14.69
C MET A 1 1.78 0.76 -13.69
N TRP A 2 2.38 -0.13 -12.92
CA TRP A 2 3.23 0.17 -11.80
C TRP A 2 4.63 -0.42 -12.02
N PRO A 3 5.71 0.32 -11.70
CA PRO A 3 7.07 -0.21 -11.77
C PRO A 3 7.30 -1.18 -10.60
N THR A 4 7.32 -2.47 -10.91
CA THR A 4 7.66 -3.55 -9.97
C THR A 4 9.10 -4.01 -10.17
N PHE A 5 9.58 -4.92 -9.32
CA PHE A 5 10.93 -5.49 -9.47
C PHE A 5 11.15 -6.19 -10.82
N ASP A 6 10.10 -6.82 -11.37
CA ASP A 6 10.07 -7.52 -12.65
C ASP A 6 9.60 -6.65 -13.82
N GLY A 7 9.53 -5.33 -13.65
CA GLY A 7 9.27 -4.35 -14.70
C GLY A 7 7.93 -3.63 -14.57
N LEU A 8 7.49 -2.96 -15.65
CA LEU A 8 6.25 -2.19 -15.64
C LEU A 8 5.05 -3.11 -15.87
N ARG A 9 4.25 -3.39 -14.83
CA ARG A 9 3.10 -4.31 -14.93
C ARG A 9 1.88 -3.87 -14.13
N THR A 10 0.83 -4.69 -14.19
CA THR A 10 -0.32 -4.63 -13.28
C THR A 10 -0.33 -5.91 -12.45
N LEU A 11 -0.81 -5.81 -11.21
CA LEU A 11 -1.04 -6.97 -10.37
C LEU A 11 -2.15 -7.83 -10.95
N LYS A 12 -2.07 -9.14 -10.73
CA LYS A 12 -3.02 -10.13 -11.25
C LYS A 12 -3.18 -11.29 -10.27
N GLY A 13 -4.34 -11.96 -10.34
CA GLY A 13 -4.63 -13.13 -9.50
C GLY A 13 -4.46 -12.79 -8.01
N PRO A 14 -3.79 -13.66 -7.22
CA PRO A 14 -3.65 -13.45 -5.78
C PRO A 14 -3.11 -12.06 -5.39
N GLU A 15 -2.14 -11.51 -6.12
CA GLU A 15 -1.59 -10.19 -5.81
C GLU A 15 -2.64 -9.08 -5.93
N ALA A 16 -3.47 -9.16 -6.97
CA ALA A 16 -4.54 -8.20 -7.19
C ALA A 16 -5.62 -8.35 -6.12
N ASP A 17 -5.94 -9.58 -5.75
CA ASP A 17 -7.01 -9.87 -4.80
C ASP A 17 -6.63 -9.45 -3.37
N LEU A 18 -5.38 -9.68 -2.95
CA LEU A 18 -4.85 -9.18 -1.68
C LEU A 18 -4.90 -7.65 -1.62
N VAL A 19 -4.39 -6.97 -2.67
CA VAL A 19 -4.40 -5.51 -2.72
C VAL A 19 -5.82 -4.96 -2.75
N ARG A 20 -6.75 -5.57 -3.48
CA ARG A 20 -8.16 -5.16 -3.46
C ARG A 20 -8.75 -5.27 -2.06
N GLY A 21 -8.52 -6.38 -1.37
CA GLY A 21 -8.98 -6.57 0.00
C GLY A 21 -8.49 -5.46 0.92
N ALA A 22 -7.16 -5.27 0.98
CA ALA A 22 -6.54 -4.27 1.85
C ALA A 22 -7.03 -2.85 1.51
N VAL A 23 -7.05 -2.49 0.21
CA VAL A 23 -7.56 -1.18 -0.24
C VAL A 23 -9.03 -0.99 0.12
N GLY A 24 -9.86 -2.03 0.06
CA GLY A 24 -11.26 -1.99 0.49
C GLY A 24 -11.38 -1.61 1.96
N THR A 25 -10.64 -2.29 2.83
CA THR A 25 -10.63 -1.99 4.27
C THR A 25 -10.09 -0.59 4.57
N MET A 26 -8.97 -0.19 3.94
CA MET A 26 -8.44 1.18 4.09
C MET A 26 -9.47 2.23 3.67
N LEU A 27 -10.20 1.99 2.58
CA LEU A 27 -11.22 2.90 2.10
C LEU A 27 -12.36 3.04 3.12
N ASP A 28 -12.81 1.94 3.73
CA ASP A 28 -13.86 1.98 4.75
C ASP A 28 -13.42 2.81 5.98
N HIS A 29 -12.19 2.62 6.47
CA HIS A 29 -11.62 3.43 7.56
C HIS A 29 -11.54 4.92 7.18
N LEU A 30 -11.03 5.22 5.98
CA LEU A 30 -10.88 6.61 5.53
C LEU A 30 -12.23 7.29 5.28
N ILE A 31 -13.27 6.56 4.87
CA ILE A 31 -14.62 7.11 4.73
C ILE A 31 -15.20 7.44 6.10
N ALA A 32 -15.01 6.59 7.10
CA ALA A 32 -15.46 6.85 8.47
C ALA A 32 -14.74 8.08 9.06
N GLU A 33 -13.42 8.18 8.90
CA GLU A 33 -12.63 9.37 9.27
C GLU A 33 -13.13 10.63 8.55
N TYR A 34 -13.32 10.56 7.23
CA TYR A 34 -13.75 11.71 6.42
C TYR A 34 -15.15 12.23 6.78
N ARG A 35 -16.01 11.37 7.33
CA ARG A 35 -17.37 11.73 7.78
C ARG A 35 -17.41 12.21 9.22
N ASP A 36 -16.26 12.31 9.89
CA ASP A 36 -16.15 12.52 11.34
C ASP A 36 -16.89 11.44 12.16
N ASP A 37 -17.07 10.24 11.59
CA ASP A 37 -17.73 9.12 12.28
C ASP A 37 -16.76 8.43 13.26
N ASP A 38 -15.46 8.38 12.91
CA ASP A 38 -14.39 7.74 13.70
C ASP A 38 -13.14 8.62 13.83
N ALA A 39 -12.30 8.29 14.82
CA ALA A 39 -11.00 8.95 14.99
C ALA A 39 -10.03 8.61 13.83
N PRO A 40 -9.08 9.50 13.50
CA PRO A 40 -8.11 9.24 12.44
C PRO A 40 -7.35 7.93 12.63
N TRP A 41 -7.31 7.11 11.59
CA TRP A 41 -6.55 5.86 11.59
C TRP A 41 -5.11 6.13 11.19
N SER A 42 -4.14 5.53 11.89
CA SER A 42 -2.72 5.62 11.57
C SER A 42 -2.20 4.27 11.12
N TYR A 43 -1.53 4.26 9.98
CA TYR A 43 -0.90 3.08 9.39
C TYR A 43 0.57 2.94 9.81
N GLY A 44 1.05 3.81 10.71
CA GLY A 44 2.43 3.83 11.21
C GLY A 44 3.44 4.36 10.19
N LEU A 45 2.98 5.14 9.21
CA LEU A 45 3.79 5.67 8.13
C LEU A 45 3.57 7.17 8.00
N ASP A 46 4.46 7.97 8.60
CA ASP A 46 4.36 9.44 8.64
C ASP A 46 4.05 10.05 7.26
N TRP A 47 4.67 9.55 6.18
CA TRP A 47 4.49 10.03 4.82
C TRP A 47 3.11 9.80 4.20
N PHE A 48 2.34 8.87 4.77
CA PHE A 48 0.94 8.63 4.40
C PHE A 48 -0.01 9.24 5.44
N ASP A 49 0.29 9.04 6.73
CA ASP A 49 -0.52 9.47 7.87
C ASP A 49 -0.55 10.99 8.04
N MET A 50 0.42 11.74 7.51
CA MET A 50 0.43 13.20 7.64
C MET A 50 -0.66 13.93 6.84
N TRP A 51 -1.30 13.25 5.88
CA TRP A 51 -2.30 13.86 5.00
C TRP A 51 -3.72 13.71 5.57
N GLU A 52 -4.62 14.59 5.17
CA GLU A 52 -6.04 14.50 5.54
C GLU A 52 -6.74 13.34 4.83
N ALA A 53 -7.88 12.87 5.37
CA ALA A 53 -8.59 11.70 4.84
C ALA A 53 -8.94 11.79 3.35
N ASP A 54 -9.38 12.95 2.86
CA ASP A 54 -9.70 13.19 1.45
C ASP A 54 -8.47 13.07 0.53
N GLN A 55 -7.33 13.56 1.00
CA GLN A 55 -6.04 13.45 0.33
C GLN A 55 -5.54 11.99 0.32
N ARG A 56 -5.67 11.26 1.44
CA ARG A 56 -5.33 9.83 1.52
C ARG A 56 -6.22 8.98 0.60
N ILE A 57 -7.52 9.28 0.51
CA ILE A 57 -8.45 8.64 -0.45
C ILE A 57 -7.97 8.88 -1.89
N TRP A 58 -7.56 10.11 -2.23
CA TRP A 58 -7.04 10.42 -3.56
C TRP A 58 -5.73 9.66 -3.86
N LEU A 59 -4.80 9.60 -2.91
CA LEU A 59 -3.56 8.84 -3.01
C LEU A 59 -3.86 7.36 -3.30
N LEU A 60 -4.77 6.78 -2.51
CA LEU A 60 -5.22 5.40 -2.64
C LEU A 60 -5.84 5.14 -4.02
N GLU A 61 -6.64 6.07 -4.56
CA GLU A 61 -7.16 5.97 -5.94
C GLU A 61 -6.03 5.92 -6.97
N GLN A 62 -5.05 6.82 -6.88
CA GLN A 62 -3.97 6.91 -7.87
C GLN A 62 -3.16 5.60 -7.89
N VAL A 63 -2.76 5.13 -6.72
CA VAL A 63 -1.98 3.90 -6.55
C VAL A 63 -2.78 2.66 -6.98
N THR A 64 -4.04 2.54 -6.54
CA THR A 64 -4.91 1.41 -6.91
C THR A 64 -5.08 1.32 -8.43
N ARG A 65 -5.25 2.46 -9.11
CA ARG A 65 -5.29 2.50 -10.58
C ARG A 65 -3.94 2.12 -11.19
N GLY A 66 -2.83 2.56 -10.60
CA GLY A 66 -1.48 2.19 -11.03
C GLY A 66 -1.24 0.69 -10.99
N LEU A 67 -1.60 0.07 -9.86
CA LEU A 67 -1.43 -1.35 -9.58
C LEU A 67 -2.39 -2.25 -10.38
N LEU A 68 -3.67 -1.89 -10.48
CA LEU A 68 -4.71 -2.78 -10.99
C LEU A 68 -5.11 -2.53 -12.46
N THR A 69 -4.67 -1.42 -13.08
CA THR A 69 -5.11 -1.07 -14.44
C THR A 69 -3.97 -0.69 -15.39
N ARG A 70 -4.22 -0.77 -16.70
CA ARG A 70 -3.27 -0.34 -17.75
C ARG A 70 -3.18 1.18 -17.92
N ARG A 71 -3.41 1.96 -16.85
CA ARG A 71 -3.23 3.42 -16.87
C ARG A 71 -1.75 3.78 -17.09
N ARG A 72 -1.53 4.98 -17.65
CA ARG A 72 -0.23 5.66 -17.70
C ARG A 72 0.47 5.59 -16.34
N GLU A 73 1.77 5.32 -16.39
CA GLU A 73 2.67 5.27 -15.25
C GLU A 73 2.61 6.56 -14.43
N LEU A 74 2.59 6.40 -13.10
CA LEU A 74 2.77 7.51 -12.18
C LEU A 74 4.26 7.85 -12.15
N PRO A 75 4.66 9.11 -12.42
CA PRO A 75 6.08 9.43 -12.34
C PRO A 75 6.57 9.23 -10.90
N PRO A 76 7.81 8.76 -10.68
CA PRO A 76 8.32 8.43 -9.34
C PRO A 76 8.13 9.57 -8.35
N ALA A 77 7.60 9.24 -7.16
CA ALA A 77 7.45 10.17 -6.05
C ALA A 77 7.29 9.40 -4.73
N ALA A 78 7.78 9.97 -3.65
CA ALA A 78 7.72 9.39 -2.31
C ALA A 78 6.30 9.05 -1.85
N ILE A 79 5.34 9.95 -2.12
CA ILE A 79 3.93 9.75 -1.75
C ILE A 79 3.33 8.47 -2.36
N TRP A 80 3.80 8.04 -3.53
CA TRP A 80 3.33 6.80 -4.16
C TRP A 80 3.89 5.56 -3.50
N GLU A 81 5.20 5.57 -3.20
CA GLU A 81 5.85 4.47 -2.48
C GLU A 81 5.25 4.31 -1.08
N ALA A 82 5.10 5.42 -0.34
CA ALA A 82 4.52 5.43 0.99
C ALA A 82 3.06 4.93 1.02
N THR A 83 2.26 5.27 0.00
CA THR A 83 0.87 4.78 -0.11
C THR A 83 0.83 3.26 -0.34
N VAL A 84 1.75 2.70 -1.13
CA VAL A 84 1.79 1.24 -1.31
C VAL A 84 2.32 0.54 -0.06
N ASP A 85 3.30 1.13 0.64
CA ASP A 85 3.73 0.62 1.95
C ASP A 85 2.56 0.59 2.94
N ALA A 86 1.71 1.62 2.94
CA ALA A 86 0.53 1.67 3.80
C ALA A 86 -0.46 0.51 3.54
N ILE A 87 -0.63 0.10 2.27
CA ILE A 87 -1.45 -1.07 1.91
C ILE A 87 -0.90 -2.36 2.54
N PHE A 88 0.42 -2.51 2.60
CA PHE A 88 1.05 -3.68 3.22
C PHE A 88 1.10 -3.59 4.75
N CYS A 89 1.17 -2.38 5.33
CA CYS A 89 0.96 -2.18 6.77
C CYS A 89 -0.47 -2.60 7.17
N GLU A 90 -1.49 -2.15 6.43
CA GLU A 90 -2.88 -2.56 6.66
C GLU A 90 -3.03 -4.09 6.58
N THR A 91 -2.38 -4.74 5.61
CA THR A 91 -2.38 -6.21 5.51
C THR A 91 -1.84 -6.88 6.77
N ILE A 92 -0.83 -6.30 7.42
CA ILE A 92 -0.27 -6.80 8.67
C ILE A 92 -1.22 -6.57 9.84
N ASP A 93 -1.86 -5.40 9.92
CA ASP A 93 -2.83 -5.10 10.97
C ASP A 93 -4.04 -6.04 10.88
N LEU A 94 -4.47 -6.36 9.66
CA LEU A 94 -5.55 -7.33 9.42
C LEU A 94 -5.17 -8.76 9.83
N ILE A 95 -3.90 -9.16 9.63
CA ILE A 95 -3.39 -10.43 10.16
C ILE A 95 -3.34 -10.41 11.69
N GLU A 96 -2.94 -9.29 12.29
CA GLU A 96 -2.92 -9.13 13.75
C GLU A 96 -4.33 -9.25 14.34
N ILE A 97 -5.33 -8.62 13.72
CA ILE A 97 -6.74 -8.76 14.06
C ILE A 97 -7.18 -10.22 13.93
N GLU A 98 -6.84 -10.89 12.82
CA GLU A 98 -7.16 -12.31 12.58
C GLU A 98 -6.56 -13.24 13.67
N ILE A 99 -5.34 -12.95 14.13
CA ILE A 99 -4.66 -13.69 15.20
C ILE A 99 -5.29 -13.40 16.56
N ALA A 100 -5.72 -12.16 16.80
CA ALA A 100 -6.34 -11.75 18.05
C ALA A 100 -7.76 -12.32 18.20
N ASP A 101 -8.55 -12.29 17.13
CA ASP A 101 -9.91 -12.79 17.07
C ASP A 101 -10.13 -13.73 15.85
N PRO A 102 -9.92 -15.04 16.04
CA PRO A 102 -10.14 -16.03 14.99
C PRO A 102 -11.59 -16.08 14.47
N THR A 103 -12.56 -15.53 15.21
CA THR A 103 -13.98 -15.54 14.80
C THR A 103 -14.28 -14.55 13.67
N LEU A 104 -13.42 -13.55 13.49
CA LEU A 104 -13.47 -12.60 12.37
C LEU A 104 -12.97 -13.22 11.06
N THR A 105 -12.34 -14.40 11.14
CA THR A 105 -11.96 -15.16 9.94
C THR A 105 -13.20 -15.85 9.37
N THR A 106 -13.72 -15.34 8.25
CA THR A 106 -14.72 -16.11 7.51
C THR A 106 -14.02 -17.28 6.82
N ALA A 107 -14.67 -18.46 6.77
CA ALA A 107 -14.10 -19.67 6.16
C ALA A 107 -13.77 -19.55 4.65
N LYS A 108 -14.04 -18.40 4.02
CA LYS A 108 -13.77 -18.11 2.60
C LYS A 108 -12.64 -17.09 2.36
N LEU A 109 -12.23 -16.30 3.35
CA LEU A 109 -11.28 -15.18 3.16
C LEU A 109 -10.45 -14.96 4.44
N SER A 110 -9.33 -15.69 4.58
CA SER A 110 -8.31 -15.44 5.60
C SER A 110 -7.20 -14.57 5.00
N TRP A 111 -6.76 -13.53 5.72
CA TRP A 111 -5.66 -12.67 5.28
C TRP A 111 -4.35 -13.45 5.25
N ARG A 112 -4.12 -14.32 6.25
CA ARG A 112 -2.98 -15.23 6.27
C ARG A 112 -2.96 -16.16 5.06
N GLN A 113 -4.11 -16.72 4.68
CA GLN A 113 -4.23 -17.55 3.47
C GLN A 113 -3.94 -16.73 2.20
N SER A 114 -4.51 -15.54 2.05
CA SER A 114 -4.24 -14.68 0.89
C SER A 114 -2.76 -14.30 0.78
N VAL A 115 -2.08 -14.01 1.90
CA VAL A 115 -0.64 -13.74 1.93
C VAL A 115 0.17 -14.97 1.51
N VAL A 116 -0.18 -16.17 1.96
CA VAL A 116 0.47 -17.42 1.53
C VAL A 116 0.32 -17.62 0.03
N GLU A 117 -0.87 -17.45 -0.52
CA GLU A 117 -1.16 -17.62 -1.96
C GLU A 117 -0.36 -16.65 -2.83
N VAL A 118 -0.27 -15.38 -2.39
CA VAL A 118 0.56 -14.37 -3.06
C VAL A 118 2.04 -14.76 -3.02
N PHE A 119 2.55 -15.13 -1.85
CA PHE A 119 3.94 -15.52 -1.67
C PHE A 119 4.30 -16.72 -2.55
N GLU A 120 3.46 -17.75 -2.56
CA GLU A 120 3.63 -18.94 -3.40
C GLU A 120 3.66 -18.57 -4.88
N ARG A 121 2.78 -17.67 -5.30
CA ARG A 121 2.71 -17.21 -6.69
C ARG A 121 3.98 -16.48 -7.11
N GLN A 122 4.56 -15.66 -6.23
CA GLN A 122 5.75 -14.87 -6.52
C GLN A 122 7.05 -15.68 -6.44
N HIS A 123 7.14 -16.62 -5.51
CA HIS A 123 8.38 -17.35 -5.21
C HIS A 123 8.40 -18.81 -5.68
N GLY A 124 7.27 -19.35 -6.14
CA GLY A 124 7.14 -20.74 -6.57
C GLY A 124 7.25 -21.77 -5.45
N ARG A 125 7.12 -21.33 -4.19
CA ARG A 125 7.17 -22.17 -2.98
C ARG A 125 6.40 -21.53 -1.82
N PRO A 126 5.89 -22.32 -0.86
CA PRO A 126 5.27 -21.77 0.34
C PRO A 126 6.28 -20.98 1.19
N PRO A 127 5.81 -19.99 1.97
CA PRO A 127 6.63 -19.35 2.99
C PRO A 127 6.99 -20.34 4.09
N GLU A 128 8.12 -20.11 4.76
CA GLU A 128 8.60 -20.93 5.90
C GLU A 128 7.89 -20.51 7.20
N ILE A 129 6.56 -20.57 7.19
CA ILE A 129 5.68 -20.25 8.31
C ILE A 129 4.46 -21.18 8.29
N ASP A 130 4.00 -21.59 9.48
CA ASP A 130 2.71 -22.26 9.61
C ASP A 130 1.59 -21.22 9.43
N ILE A 131 0.55 -21.55 8.66
CA ILE A 131 -0.59 -20.66 8.46
C ILE A 131 -1.30 -20.32 9.78
N ASP A 132 -1.27 -21.24 10.75
CA ASP A 132 -1.85 -21.04 12.07
C ASP A 132 -0.88 -20.35 13.06
N SER A 133 0.31 -19.96 12.59
CA SER A 133 1.28 -19.22 13.40
C SER A 133 0.71 -17.91 13.91
N ARG A 134 0.83 -17.70 15.22
CA ARG A 134 0.50 -16.44 15.90
C ARG A 134 1.69 -15.47 15.99
N ASP A 135 2.83 -15.84 15.41
CA ASP A 135 4.04 -15.04 15.39
C ASP A 135 3.95 -13.93 14.33
N LEU A 136 3.51 -12.74 14.77
CA LEU A 136 3.35 -11.58 13.90
C LEU A 136 4.67 -11.12 13.25
N SER A 137 5.82 -11.34 13.91
CA SER A 137 7.12 -10.96 13.34
C SER A 137 7.48 -11.79 12.11
N LYS A 138 7.11 -13.08 12.12
CA LYS A 138 7.24 -13.93 10.93
C LYS A 138 6.30 -13.50 9.82
N TRP A 139 5.04 -13.16 10.14
CA TRP A 139 4.10 -12.63 9.14
C TRP A 139 4.58 -11.32 8.51
N ARG A 140 5.10 -10.38 9.32
CA ARG A 140 5.77 -9.16 8.85
C ARG A 140 6.88 -9.46 7.86
N SER A 141 7.69 -10.49 8.12
CA SER A 141 8.78 -10.91 7.23
C SER A 141 8.26 -11.48 5.89
N VAL A 142 7.13 -12.20 5.90
CA VAL A 142 6.50 -12.73 4.68
C VAL A 142 5.91 -11.59 3.84
N VAL A 143 5.15 -10.69 4.45
CA VAL A 143 4.56 -9.54 3.75
C VAL A 143 5.63 -8.59 3.23
N ALA A 144 6.73 -8.37 3.97
CA ALA A 144 7.85 -7.55 3.49
C ALA A 144 8.43 -8.11 2.18
N ARG A 145 8.59 -9.44 2.08
CA ARG A 145 9.09 -10.08 0.84
C ARG A 145 8.10 -9.98 -0.32
N ILE A 146 6.80 -10.03 -0.03
CA ILE A 146 5.76 -9.76 -1.03
C ILE A 146 5.87 -8.32 -1.52
N SER A 147 5.94 -7.38 -0.59
CA SER A 147 6.09 -5.95 -0.89
C SER A 147 7.33 -5.68 -1.74
N GLU A 148 8.49 -6.27 -1.42
CA GLU A 148 9.75 -6.12 -2.19
C GLU A 148 9.63 -6.50 -3.68
N SER A 149 8.69 -7.36 -4.04
CA SER A 149 8.43 -7.73 -5.44
C SER A 149 7.52 -6.73 -6.16
N ILE A 150 6.67 -6.01 -5.43
CA ILE A 150 5.66 -5.06 -5.92
C ILE A 150 6.21 -3.62 -5.87
N LEU A 151 6.72 -3.24 -4.71
CA LEU A 151 7.61 -2.12 -4.49
C LEU A 151 9.04 -2.65 -4.54
N ALA A 152 9.80 -2.30 -5.59
CA ALA A 152 11.25 -2.33 -5.44
C ALA A 152 11.66 -1.55 -4.17
N THR A 153 12.83 -1.85 -3.58
CA THR A 153 13.27 -1.27 -2.30
C THR A 153 12.87 0.21 -2.13
N PRO A 154 11.95 0.53 -1.21
CA PRO A 154 11.41 1.88 -1.07
C PRO A 154 12.54 2.90 -0.87
N SER A 155 12.50 3.97 -1.66
CA SER A 155 13.52 5.01 -1.65
C SER A 155 13.14 6.16 -0.73
N TYR A 156 11.85 6.40 -0.50
CA TYR A 156 11.38 7.53 0.30
C TYR A 156 11.95 7.55 1.73
N GLN A 157 12.01 6.42 2.45
CA GLN A 157 12.54 6.39 3.82
C GLN A 157 14.02 6.84 3.90
N LYS A 158 14.84 6.38 2.94
CA LYS A 158 16.26 6.77 2.87
C LYS A 158 16.44 8.21 2.38
N ALA A 159 15.65 8.61 1.38
CA ALA A 159 15.67 9.98 0.89
C ALA A 159 15.29 10.96 2.00
N GLU A 160 14.25 10.64 2.77
CA GLU A 160 13.80 11.45 3.89
C GLU A 160 14.87 11.58 4.98
N ALA A 161 15.52 10.47 5.36
CA ALA A 161 16.62 10.49 6.31
C ALA A 161 17.79 11.39 5.85
N PHE A 162 17.96 11.61 4.55
CA PHE A 162 18.97 12.53 4.02
C PHE A 162 18.48 13.97 3.90
N ARG A 163 17.19 14.20 3.70
CA ARG A 163 16.61 15.54 3.53
C ARG A 163 16.96 16.44 4.70
N ASP A 164 16.79 15.93 5.92
CA ASP A 164 16.98 16.71 7.14
C ASP A 164 18.45 16.74 7.60
N ALA A 165 19.28 15.81 7.11
CA ALA A 165 20.66 15.63 7.57
C ALA A 165 21.74 16.17 6.59
N ASP A 166 21.59 15.94 5.28
CA ASP A 166 22.58 16.29 4.26
C ASP A 166 21.94 16.37 2.86
N ILE A 167 21.61 17.59 2.43
CA ILE A 167 21.02 17.86 1.12
C ILE A 167 21.89 17.41 -0.07
N ASN A 168 23.22 17.41 0.06
CA ASN A 168 24.11 16.95 -1.01
C ASN A 168 24.12 15.42 -1.10
N ARG A 169 23.96 14.74 0.04
CA ARG A 169 23.74 13.30 0.07
C ARG A 169 22.39 12.91 -0.52
N LEU A 170 21.33 13.68 -0.25
CA LEU A 170 20.03 13.49 -0.89
C LEU A 170 20.15 13.60 -2.42
N LYS A 171 20.74 14.68 -2.94
CA LYS A 171 20.91 14.87 -4.38
C LYS A 171 21.68 13.73 -5.05
N ARG A 172 22.77 13.27 -4.44
CA ARG A 172 23.54 12.11 -4.93
C ARG A 172 22.70 10.84 -4.92
N PHE A 173 21.99 10.57 -3.83
CA PHE A 173 21.13 9.40 -3.70
C PHE A 173 20.03 9.36 -4.77
N LEU A 174 19.34 10.50 -5.01
CA LEU A 174 18.32 10.58 -6.05
C LEU A 174 18.92 10.31 -7.45
N ALA A 175 20.06 10.94 -7.76
CA ALA A 175 20.75 10.73 -9.03
C ALA A 175 21.21 9.27 -9.24
N GLU A 176 21.79 8.64 -8.20
CA GLU A 176 22.24 7.23 -8.23
C GLU A 176 21.07 6.26 -8.46
N ARG A 177 19.86 6.62 -8.01
CA ARG A 177 18.64 5.82 -8.20
C ARG A 177 17.80 6.24 -9.41
N ALA A 178 18.28 7.19 -10.21
CA ALA A 178 17.53 7.78 -11.32
C ALA A 178 16.14 8.31 -10.91
N LEU A 179 16.03 8.83 -9.67
CA LEU A 179 14.83 9.48 -9.14
C LEU A 179 14.86 10.98 -9.49
N PRO A 180 13.69 11.60 -9.71
CA PRO A 180 13.64 13.01 -10.04
C PRO A 180 14.01 13.89 -8.84
N GLU A 181 14.47 15.12 -9.09
CA GLU A 181 14.85 16.05 -8.01
C GLU A 181 13.66 16.41 -7.10
N ASP A 182 12.44 16.42 -7.64
CA ASP A 182 11.18 16.70 -6.95
C ASP A 182 10.56 15.45 -6.28
N PHE A 183 11.33 14.37 -6.11
CA PHE A 183 10.82 13.09 -5.60
C PHE A 183 10.14 13.18 -4.24
N LEU A 184 10.64 14.04 -3.34
CA LEU A 184 10.08 14.30 -2.01
C LEU A 184 9.07 15.45 -1.98
N ASP A 185 8.89 16.19 -3.08
CA ASP A 185 8.21 17.48 -3.06
C ASP A 185 6.73 17.39 -3.45
N ARG A 186 6.26 16.20 -3.84
CA ARG A 186 4.87 16.02 -4.25
C ARG A 186 3.93 16.01 -3.05
N ILE A 187 2.88 16.81 -3.17
CA ILE A 187 1.83 16.96 -2.17
C ILE A 187 0.50 16.56 -2.81
N PRO A 188 -0.35 15.76 -2.15
CA PRO A 188 -1.68 15.46 -2.65
C PRO A 188 -2.54 16.74 -2.74
N PRO A 189 -3.36 16.91 -3.79
CA PRO A 189 -4.17 18.10 -3.96
C PRO A 189 -5.28 18.14 -2.90
N ILE A 190 -5.63 19.34 -2.44
CA ILE A 190 -6.84 19.59 -1.67
C ILE A 190 -8.06 19.17 -2.53
N ARG A 191 -9.01 18.46 -1.93
CA ARG A 191 -10.17 17.92 -2.66
C ARG A 191 -11.44 18.63 -2.26
N SER A 192 -12.32 18.86 -3.23
CA SER A 192 -13.73 19.16 -2.94
C SER A 192 -14.49 17.87 -2.60
N VAL A 193 -15.65 18.01 -1.94
CA VAL A 193 -16.53 16.87 -1.62
C VAL A 193 -16.86 16.02 -2.86
N ALA A 194 -17.18 16.66 -3.99
CA ALA A 194 -17.50 15.97 -5.23
C ALA A 194 -16.30 15.19 -5.80
N GLU A 195 -15.11 15.73 -5.64
CA GLU A 195 -13.86 15.10 -6.07
C GLU A 195 -13.46 13.93 -5.17
N THR A 196 -13.65 14.06 -3.85
CA THR A 196 -13.46 12.95 -2.89
C THR A 196 -14.42 11.82 -3.18
N GLN A 197 -15.71 12.12 -3.40
CA GLN A 197 -16.71 11.12 -3.76
C GLN A 197 -16.35 10.42 -5.08
N ALA A 198 -15.87 11.15 -6.08
CA ALA A 198 -15.44 10.54 -7.34
C ALA A 198 -14.26 9.57 -7.16
N SER A 199 -13.33 9.88 -6.25
CA SER A 199 -12.22 8.98 -5.90
C SER A 199 -12.74 7.73 -5.16
N ILE A 200 -13.67 7.88 -4.21
CA ILE A 200 -14.33 6.75 -3.52
C ILE A 200 -15.00 5.83 -4.55
N ASP A 201 -15.85 6.37 -5.41
CA ASP A 201 -16.58 5.59 -6.43
C ASP A 201 -15.62 4.85 -7.37
N MET A 202 -14.48 5.47 -7.69
CA MET A 202 -13.47 4.86 -8.54
C MET A 202 -12.77 3.70 -7.84
N ILE A 203 -12.39 3.85 -6.56
CA ILE A 203 -11.77 2.76 -5.80
C ILE A 203 -12.74 1.60 -5.66
N GLN A 204 -14.01 1.86 -5.31
CA GLN A 204 -15.03 0.83 -5.19
C GLN A 204 -15.20 0.02 -6.48
N LYS A 205 -15.19 0.67 -7.66
CA LYS A 205 -15.23 -0.01 -8.97
C LYS A 205 -14.02 -0.91 -9.24
N LEU A 206 -12.87 -0.63 -8.64
CA LEU A 206 -11.64 -1.39 -8.85
C LEU A 206 -11.50 -2.55 -7.85
N VAL A 207 -12.05 -2.38 -6.65
CA VAL A 207 -12.02 -3.34 -5.55
C VAL A 207 -13.16 -4.36 -5.66
N PHE A 208 -14.38 -3.90 -5.92
CA PHE A 208 -15.56 -4.76 -6.04
C PHE A 208 -15.82 -5.05 -7.51
N VAL A 209 -15.10 -6.04 -8.04
CA VAL A 209 -15.29 -6.53 -9.42
C VAL A 209 -16.26 -7.70 -9.38
N ASP A 210 -17.41 -7.57 -10.04
CA ASP A 210 -18.39 -8.65 -10.27
C ASP A 210 -17.79 -9.81 -11.08
#